data_AF-A0A6H1K4B8-F1
#
_entry.id   AF-A0A6H1K4B8-F1
#
_cell.length_a   1.000
_cell.length_b   1.000
_cell.length_c   1.000
_cell.angle_alpha   90.00
_cell.angle_beta   90.00
_cell.angle_gamma   90.00
#
_symmetry.space_group_name_H-M   'P 1'
#
loop_
_entity.id
_entity.type
_entity.pdbx_description
1 polymer ?
#
loop_
_entity_poly.entity_id
_entity_poly.type
_entity_poly.pdbx_seq_one_letter_code
_entity_poly.pdbx_strand_id
1 'polypeptide(L)'
;MAESTRGAVVAAVAEMAVLRALELVGRRLLARRSRAVRGPLQAVPPWELHIHLSVGDTDLDVLLRDAWAIPEALKLPSLVIESMDHHVRILLAAGLGYCRDDLIKTVARLPLEQLAFPWDALTDTEQAHAPNE
;
A
#
# COMPACT_ATOMS: atom_id res chain seq x y z
N MET A 1 17.65 -17.44 -6.12
CA MET A 1 16.54 -17.06 -7.04
C MET A 1 15.21 -16.89 -6.32
N ALA A 2 14.86 -17.72 -5.33
CA ALA A 2 13.59 -17.59 -4.57
C ALA A 2 13.44 -16.27 -3.78
N GLU A 3 14.54 -15.75 -3.22
CA GLU A 3 14.58 -14.48 -2.47
C GLU A 3 14.17 -13.27 -3.33
N SER A 4 14.54 -13.28 -4.63
CA SER A 4 14.12 -12.26 -5.60
C SER A 4 12.62 -12.32 -5.91
N THR A 5 11.98 -13.49 -5.75
CA THR A 5 10.55 -13.69 -6.04
C THR A 5 9.69 -13.31 -4.84
N ARG A 6 10.07 -13.70 -3.61
CA ARG A 6 9.35 -13.31 -2.36
C ARG A 6 9.30 -11.79 -2.23
N GLY A 7 10.45 -11.12 -2.36
CA GLY A 7 10.52 -9.66 -2.33
C GLY A 7 9.68 -8.98 -3.41
N ALA A 8 9.66 -9.53 -4.64
CA ALA A 8 8.85 -9.00 -5.73
C ALA A 8 7.33 -9.14 -5.48
N VAL A 9 6.89 -10.28 -4.95
CA VAL A 9 5.47 -10.51 -4.58
C VAL A 9 5.06 -9.56 -3.46
N VAL A 10 5.87 -9.44 -2.41
CA VAL A 10 5.60 -8.50 -1.31
C VAL A 10 5.56 -7.07 -1.82
N ALA A 11 6.48 -6.66 -2.70
CA ALA A 11 6.48 -5.34 -3.30
C ALA A 11 5.22 -5.07 -4.14
N ALA A 12 4.75 -6.05 -4.92
CA ALA A 12 3.53 -5.91 -5.71
C ALA A 12 2.27 -5.80 -4.84
N VAL A 13 2.18 -6.61 -3.78
CA VAL A 13 1.07 -6.53 -2.80
C VAL A 13 1.11 -5.18 -2.07
N ALA A 14 2.30 -4.74 -1.67
CA ALA A 14 2.50 -3.44 -1.03
C ALA A 14 2.12 -2.28 -1.96
N GLU A 15 2.45 -2.37 -3.24
CA GLU A 15 2.10 -1.37 -4.26
C GLU A 15 0.59 -1.20 -4.35
N MET A 16 -0.15 -2.31 -4.44
CA MET A 16 -1.61 -2.25 -4.44
C MET A 16 -2.18 -1.65 -3.15
N ALA A 17 -1.67 -2.04 -1.99
CA ALA A 17 -2.13 -1.53 -0.69
C ALA A 17 -1.87 -0.03 -0.52
N VAL A 18 -0.66 0.43 -0.88
CA VAL A 18 -0.26 1.84 -0.83
C VAL A 18 -1.10 2.70 -1.78
N LEU A 19 -1.25 2.28 -3.04
CA LEU A 19 -2.08 2.99 -4.02
C LEU A 19 -3.53 3.08 -3.56
N ARG A 20 -4.06 2.00 -2.96
CA ARG A 20 -5.43 1.99 -2.42
C ARG A 20 -5.59 2.93 -1.23
N ALA A 21 -4.62 2.99 -0.33
CA ALA A 21 -4.61 3.94 0.77
C ALA A 21 -4.57 5.39 0.28
N LEU A 22 -3.71 5.71 -0.69
CA LEU A 22 -3.63 7.03 -1.30
C LEU A 22 -4.93 7.40 -2.03
N GLU A 23 -5.54 6.47 -2.74
CA GLU A 23 -6.85 6.67 -3.36
C GLU A 23 -7.95 6.99 -2.34
N LEU A 24 -8.00 6.26 -1.22
CA LEU A 24 -8.96 6.51 -0.15
C LEU A 24 -8.80 7.94 0.39
N VAL A 25 -7.55 8.34 0.65
CA VAL A 25 -7.22 9.70 1.13
C VAL A 25 -7.62 10.73 0.08
N GLY A 26 -7.23 10.53 -1.18
CA GLY A 26 -7.56 11.42 -2.30
C GLY A 26 -9.07 11.65 -2.44
N ARG A 27 -9.87 10.57 -2.37
CA ARG A 27 -11.33 10.65 -2.40
C ARG A 27 -11.88 11.43 -1.20
N ARG A 28 -11.34 11.22 0.01
CA ARG A 28 -11.74 11.97 1.22
C ARG A 28 -11.41 13.46 1.12
N LEU A 29 -10.24 13.80 0.60
CA LEU A 29 -9.84 15.19 0.37
C LEU A 29 -10.76 15.85 -0.66
N LEU A 30 -11.03 15.19 -1.77
CA LEU A 30 -11.91 15.68 -2.82
C LEU A 30 -13.35 15.90 -2.32
N ALA A 31 -13.87 14.97 -1.50
CA ALA A 31 -15.20 15.04 -0.91
C ALA A 31 -15.40 16.25 0.03
N ARG A 32 -14.31 16.85 0.54
CA ARG A 32 -14.35 18.07 1.36
C ARG A 32 -14.31 19.35 0.54
N ARG A 33 -14.09 19.29 -0.78
CA ARG A 33 -13.98 20.47 -1.66
C ARG A 33 -15.30 20.79 -2.35
N SER A 34 -15.46 22.05 -2.76
CA SER A 34 -16.63 22.51 -3.53
C SER A 34 -16.63 21.93 -4.96
N ARG A 35 -17.80 21.92 -5.62
CA ARG A 35 -17.94 21.41 -6.98
C ARG A 35 -17.01 22.11 -7.99
N ALA A 36 -16.76 23.41 -7.81
CA ALA A 36 -15.85 24.20 -8.65
C ALA A 36 -14.41 23.68 -8.60
N VAL A 37 -13.96 23.14 -7.46
CA VAL A 37 -12.63 22.53 -7.31
C VAL A 37 -12.61 21.08 -7.80
N ARG A 38 -13.73 20.34 -7.68
CA ARG A 38 -13.79 18.94 -8.11
C ARG A 38 -13.77 18.76 -9.62
N GLY A 39 -14.41 19.65 -10.37
CA GLY A 39 -14.51 19.55 -11.84
C GLY A 39 -13.15 19.43 -12.53
N PRO A 40 -12.20 20.35 -12.27
CA PRO A 40 -10.85 20.29 -12.84
C PRO A 40 -10.05 19.04 -12.48
N LEU A 41 -10.36 18.39 -11.35
CA LEU A 41 -9.61 17.23 -10.84
C LEU A 41 -10.17 15.88 -11.29
N GLN A 42 -11.21 15.85 -12.13
CA GLN A 42 -11.81 14.59 -12.59
C GLN A 42 -10.86 13.72 -13.41
N ALA A 43 -9.90 14.34 -14.12
CA ALA A 43 -8.90 13.63 -14.92
C ALA A 43 -7.69 13.16 -14.10
N VAL A 44 -7.55 13.61 -12.84
CA VAL A 44 -6.43 13.24 -11.98
C VAL A 44 -6.68 11.84 -11.42
N PRO A 45 -5.71 10.92 -11.51
CA PRO A 45 -5.83 9.61 -10.89
C PRO A 45 -6.15 9.71 -9.40
N PRO A 46 -7.10 8.92 -8.86
CA PRO A 46 -7.53 9.06 -7.48
C PRO A 46 -6.41 8.97 -6.43
N TRP A 47 -5.37 8.18 -6.69
CA TRP A 47 -4.19 8.01 -5.82
C TRP A 47 -3.16 9.15 -5.92
N GLU A 48 -3.35 10.13 -6.81
CA GLU A 48 -2.50 11.32 -6.94
C GLU A 48 -3.18 12.59 -6.45
N LEU A 49 -4.46 12.52 -6.07
CA LEU A 49 -5.24 13.68 -5.66
C LEU A 49 -4.63 14.43 -4.47
N HIS A 50 -3.91 13.76 -3.57
CA HIS A 50 -3.25 14.41 -2.42
C HIS A 50 -2.08 15.32 -2.82
N ILE A 51 -1.51 15.15 -4.01
CA ILE A 51 -0.47 16.03 -4.56
C ILE A 51 -1.08 17.38 -4.95
N HIS A 52 -2.33 17.36 -5.44
CA HIS A 52 -3.05 18.55 -5.87
C HIS A 52 -3.90 19.17 -4.76
N LEU A 53 -4.31 18.36 -3.79
CA LEU A 53 -5.11 18.76 -2.65
C LEU A 53 -4.25 18.61 -1.39
N SER A 54 -3.67 19.72 -0.95
CA SER A 54 -2.90 19.73 0.31
C SER A 54 -3.71 19.11 1.44
N VAL A 55 -3.07 18.17 2.15
CA VAL A 55 -3.56 17.56 3.38
C VAL A 55 -3.77 18.63 4.47
N GLY A 56 -2.91 19.66 4.48
CA GLY A 56 -2.95 20.77 5.44
C GLY A 56 -2.94 20.27 6.89
N ASP A 57 -3.77 20.89 7.74
CA ASP A 57 -3.95 20.49 9.14
C ASP A 57 -4.90 19.29 9.31
N THR A 58 -5.26 18.60 8.22
CA THR A 58 -6.14 17.44 8.35
C THR A 58 -5.38 16.31 9.05
N ASP A 59 -5.97 15.81 10.12
CA ASP A 59 -5.48 14.64 10.83
C ASP A 59 -5.35 13.43 9.89
N LEU A 60 -4.10 12.94 9.75
CA LEU A 60 -3.77 11.77 8.93
C LEU A 60 -4.46 10.50 9.44
N ASP A 61 -4.71 10.37 10.75
CA ASP A 61 -5.41 9.21 11.30
C ASP A 61 -6.86 9.16 10.81
N VAL A 62 -7.49 10.33 10.67
CA VAL A 62 -8.83 10.45 10.10
C VAL A 62 -8.82 10.14 8.60
N LEU A 63 -7.79 10.60 7.88
CA LEU A 63 -7.67 10.36 6.44
C LEU A 63 -7.31 8.91 6.10
N LEU A 64 -6.58 8.21 6.96
CA LEU A 64 -6.14 6.83 6.78
C LEU A 64 -7.02 5.81 7.50
N ARG A 65 -8.07 6.23 8.20
CA ARG A 65 -9.04 5.32 8.81
C ARG A 65 -9.51 4.26 7.82
N ASP A 66 -9.46 2.99 8.20
CA ASP A 66 -9.84 1.83 7.37
C ASP A 66 -8.97 1.58 6.12
N ALA A 67 -7.87 2.32 5.92
CA ALA A 67 -6.98 2.12 4.76
C ALA A 67 -6.36 0.71 4.73
N TRP A 68 -6.14 0.13 5.91
CA TRP A 68 -5.43 -1.14 6.08
C TRP A 68 -6.33 -2.35 6.33
N ALA A 69 -7.66 -2.17 6.30
CA ALA A 69 -8.62 -3.23 6.59
C ALA A 69 -8.48 -4.45 5.65
N ILE A 70 -8.15 -4.23 4.37
CA ILE A 70 -7.93 -5.33 3.41
C ILE A 70 -6.62 -6.08 3.71
N PRO A 71 -5.44 -5.41 3.81
CA PRO A 71 -4.20 -6.02 4.29
C PRO A 71 -4.36 -6.84 5.59
N GLU A 72 -5.09 -6.30 6.57
CA GLU A 72 -5.39 -6.98 7.84
C GLU A 72 -6.25 -8.23 7.62
N ALA A 73 -7.31 -8.14 6.83
CA ALA A 73 -8.18 -9.28 6.51
C ALA A 73 -7.43 -10.38 5.75
N LEU A 74 -6.44 -10.02 4.93
CA LEU A 74 -5.55 -10.95 4.23
C LEU A 74 -4.44 -11.50 5.15
N LYS A 75 -4.40 -11.12 6.42
CA LYS A 75 -3.39 -11.53 7.40
C LYS A 75 -1.96 -11.19 6.96
N LEU A 76 -1.76 -10.04 6.32
CA LEU A 76 -0.40 -9.55 6.10
C LEU A 76 0.27 -9.29 7.45
N PRO A 77 1.59 -9.53 7.57
CA PRO A 77 2.32 -9.26 8.81
C PRO A 77 2.15 -7.79 9.23
N SER A 78 1.91 -7.54 10.52
CA SER A 78 1.69 -6.19 11.04
C SER A 78 2.85 -5.26 10.71
N LEU A 79 4.09 -5.76 10.80
CA LEU A 79 5.29 -4.98 10.45
C LEU A 79 5.28 -4.49 9.00
N VAL A 80 4.73 -5.28 8.06
CA VAL A 80 4.60 -4.86 6.65
C VAL A 80 3.54 -3.76 6.55
N ILE A 81 2.40 -3.92 7.22
CA ILE A 81 1.32 -2.92 7.26
C ILE A 81 1.81 -1.60 7.87
N GLU A 82 2.48 -1.65 9.01
CA GLU A 82 3.06 -0.49 9.68
C GLU A 82 4.09 0.23 8.80
N SER A 83 4.92 -0.52 8.07
CA SER A 83 5.90 0.06 7.15
C SER A 83 5.25 0.74 5.95
N MET A 84 4.19 0.15 5.40
CA MET A 84 3.38 0.78 4.35
C MET A 84 2.63 2.02 4.86
N ASP A 85 2.07 1.97 6.07
CA ASP A 85 1.41 3.10 6.71
C ASP A 85 2.37 4.28 6.91
N HIS A 86 3.57 3.99 7.44
CA HIS A 86 4.60 5.00 7.59
C HIS A 86 5.02 5.61 6.24
N HIS A 87 5.21 4.77 5.21
CA HIS A 87 5.52 5.23 3.86
C HIS A 87 4.43 6.17 3.30
N VAL A 88 3.15 5.77 3.41
CA VAL A 88 2.02 6.60 2.97
C VAL A 88 1.96 7.92 3.73
N ARG A 89 2.14 7.90 5.06
CA ARG A 89 2.15 9.13 5.88
C ARG A 89 3.23 10.10 5.44
N ILE A 90 4.43 9.61 5.09
CA ILE A 90 5.50 10.45 4.54
C ILE A 90 5.06 11.11 3.23
N LEU A 91 4.51 10.33 2.29
CA LEU A 91 4.04 10.85 1.00
C LEU A 91 2.96 11.93 1.19
N LEU A 92 1.99 11.67 2.08
CA LEU A 92 0.90 12.59 2.37
C LEU A 92 1.40 13.88 3.03
N ALA A 93 2.28 13.78 4.02
CA ALA A 93 2.83 14.93 4.73
C ALA A 93 3.71 15.80 3.81
N ALA A 94 4.46 15.18 2.91
CA ALA A 94 5.34 15.88 1.97
C ALA A 94 4.64 16.31 0.67
N GLY A 95 3.40 15.87 0.42
CA GLY A 95 2.70 16.13 -0.84
C GLY A 95 3.34 15.45 -2.05
N LEU A 96 3.98 14.30 -1.85
CA LEU A 96 4.73 13.58 -2.89
C LEU A 96 3.88 12.49 -3.55
N GLY A 97 4.06 12.32 -4.86
CA GLY A 97 3.44 11.23 -5.60
C GLY A 97 4.05 9.86 -5.28
N TYR A 98 3.29 8.81 -5.59
CA TYR A 98 3.78 7.44 -5.47
C TYR A 98 4.95 7.19 -6.43
N CYS A 99 6.00 6.54 -5.93
CA CYS A 99 7.15 6.10 -6.70
C CYS A 99 7.47 4.64 -6.37
N ARG A 100 7.45 3.78 -7.38
CA ARG A 100 7.66 2.33 -7.21
C ARG A 100 9.04 1.99 -6.64
N ASP A 101 10.08 2.71 -7.08
CA ASP A 101 11.46 2.46 -6.62
C ASP A 101 11.62 2.76 -5.13
N ASP A 102 10.91 3.77 -4.62
CA ASP A 102 10.97 4.12 -3.20
C ASP A 102 10.18 3.11 -2.35
N LEU A 103 9.05 2.60 -2.85
CA LEU A 103 8.35 1.49 -2.21
C LEU A 103 9.22 0.22 -2.16
N ILE A 104 9.90 -0.12 -3.25
CA ILE A 104 10.82 -1.27 -3.29
C ILE A 104 11.91 -1.11 -2.22
N LYS A 105 12.48 0.09 -2.06
CA LYS A 105 13.45 0.38 -0.99
C LYS A 105 12.83 0.23 0.41
N THR A 106 11.59 0.67 0.61
CA THR A 106 10.86 0.46 1.87
C THR A 106 10.71 -1.02 2.18
N VAL A 107 10.22 -1.81 1.21
CA VAL A 107 10.02 -3.26 1.37
C VAL A 107 11.33 -4.01 1.57
N ALA A 108 12.40 -3.63 0.88
CA ALA A 108 13.71 -4.26 1.00
C ALA A 108 14.37 -4.10 2.38
N ARG A 109 13.89 -3.16 3.21
CA ARG A 109 14.36 -2.98 4.60
C ARG A 109 13.66 -3.91 5.60
N LEU A 110 12.62 -4.62 5.17
CA LEU A 110 11.87 -5.52 6.04
C LEU A 110 12.59 -6.88 6.14
N PRO A 111 12.55 -7.54 7.31
CA PRO A 111 13.11 -8.88 7.48
C PRO A 111 12.15 -9.94 6.89
N LEU A 112 11.92 -9.91 5.56
CA LEU A 112 10.88 -10.70 4.89
C LEU A 112 10.97 -12.22 5.11
N GLU A 113 12.17 -12.74 5.32
CA GLU A 113 12.42 -14.16 5.59
C GLU A 113 11.96 -14.61 6.99
N GLN A 114 11.80 -13.66 7.92
CA GLN A 114 11.35 -13.93 9.29
C GLN A 114 9.84 -13.76 9.46
N LEU A 115 9.16 -13.29 8.42
CA LEU A 115 7.73 -12.99 8.43
C LEU A 115 6.96 -14.11 7.74
N ALA A 116 5.89 -14.59 8.39
CA ALA A 116 4.97 -15.55 7.81
C ALA A 116 3.92 -14.84 6.95
N PHE A 117 3.88 -15.16 5.66
CA PHE A 117 2.89 -14.62 4.73
C PHE A 117 1.77 -15.63 4.46
N PRO A 118 0.55 -15.15 4.11
CA PRO A 118 -0.61 -16.02 3.89
C PRO A 118 -0.42 -17.00 2.72
N TRP A 119 0.47 -16.69 1.77
CA TRP A 119 0.78 -17.55 0.62
C TRP A 119 1.91 -18.54 0.88
N ASP A 120 2.62 -18.49 2.01
CA ASP A 120 3.66 -19.48 2.33
C ASP A 120 3.04 -20.88 2.51
N ALA A 121 1.79 -20.97 2.97
CA ALA A 121 1.06 -22.23 3.11
C ALA A 121 0.62 -22.86 1.77
N LEU A 122 0.54 -22.07 0.70
CA LEU A 122 0.13 -22.54 -0.62
C LEU A 122 1.27 -23.24 -1.37
N THR A 123 2.52 -22.94 -1.02
CA THR A 123 3.70 -23.59 -1.61
C THR A 123 4.00 -24.96 -1.02
N ASP A 124 3.56 -25.24 0.21
CA ASP A 124 3.75 -26.55 0.85
C ASP A 124 2.86 -27.65 0.25
N THR A 125 1.70 -27.29 -0.32
CA THR A 125 0.78 -28.28 -0.91
C THR A 125 1.22 -28.78 -2.29
N GLU A 126 2.04 -28.02 -3.02
CA GLU A 126 2.58 -28.46 -4.32
C GLU A 126 3.71 -29.48 -4.16
N GLN A 127 4.49 -29.44 -3.08
CA GLN A 127 5.56 -30.43 -2.84
C GLN A 127 5.04 -31.78 -2.34
N ALA A 128 3.85 -31.83 -1.74
CA ALA A 128 3.25 -33.07 -1.22
C ALA A 128 2.64 -33.98 -2.31
N HIS A 129 2.67 -33.58 -3.59
CA HIS A 129 2.03 -34.33 -4.68
C HIS A 129 2.99 -34.83 -5.77
N ALA A 130 4.30 -34.93 -5.49
CA ALA A 130 5.20 -35.67 -6.37
C ALA A 130 4.83 -37.18 -6.31
N PRO A 131 4.34 -37.79 -7.42
CA PRO A 131 4.18 -39.23 -7.45
C PRO A 131 5.57 -39.86 -7.50
N ASN A 132 5.83 -40.82 -6.61
CA ASN A 132 6.98 -41.71 -6.76
C ASN A 132 6.85 -42.45 -8.09
N GLU A 133 7.76 -42.18 -9.03
CA GLU A 133 8.14 -43.14 -10.08
C GLU A 133 9.45 -43.82 -9.70
#